data_AF-A0A960DRJ1-F1
#
_entry.id   AF-A0A960DRJ1-F1
#
_cell.length_a   1.000
_cell.length_b   1.000
_cell.length_c   1.000
_cell.angle_alpha   90.00
_cell.angle_beta   90.00
_cell.angle_gamma   90.00
#
_symmetry.space_group_name_H-M   'P 1'
#
loop_
_entity.id
_entity.type
_entity.pdbx_description
1 polymer ?
#
loop_
_entity_poly.entity_id
_entity_poly.type
_entity_poly.pdbx_seq_one_letter_code
_entity_poly.pdbx_strand_id
1 'polypeptide(L)'
;GICTVVATHMRFGYLPGGAHLLLGVAGYNLSRFQLGLGTAAARLRSAARTVGRVAVPAMAVAALVVALTPRYGWTTVALVNNYLGPRSHRQDHWHLWYIEAFVQVVVVITVVLAIPAVRRWERRRPYGFVLAALAVALAARELTWAGIDDPYNLRFRTHAVAAFVVAGWLVHRSRTLGQRLVTSVACLAVVVGFFGMPEREAYIAGGLLLLLWVPRVPLPRWAVEPVGVVASASMWILITHFHTWPPLQQHLPIVPAYVATVATGVGAWWAVGRLGAALRRARLLTAGAAARVGATASAAQPPGPPSGRSTVPVGAR
;
A
#
# COMPACT_ATOMS: atom_id res chain seq x y z
N GLY A 1 -9.72 10.63 -3.66
CA GLY A 1 -8.83 9.47 -3.85
C GLY A 1 -9.58 8.38 -4.58
N ILE A 2 -9.97 7.30 -3.90
CA ILE A 2 -10.57 6.14 -4.60
C ILE A 2 -11.89 6.47 -5.31
N CYS A 3 -12.75 7.28 -4.70
CA CYS A 3 -14.00 7.75 -5.31
C CYS A 3 -13.77 8.49 -6.63
N THR A 4 -12.75 9.37 -6.69
CA THR A 4 -12.44 10.13 -7.91
C THR A 4 -11.81 9.25 -9.00
N VAL A 5 -11.07 8.20 -8.62
CA VAL A 5 -10.60 7.17 -9.56
C VAL A 5 -11.78 6.48 -10.23
N VAL A 6 -12.72 5.95 -9.43
CA VAL A 6 -13.90 5.25 -9.94
C VAL A 6 -14.77 6.18 -10.79
N ALA A 7 -15.03 7.41 -10.31
CA ALA A 7 -15.85 8.39 -11.02
C ALA A 7 -15.26 8.75 -12.39
N THR A 8 -13.93 8.90 -12.47
CA THR A 8 -13.22 9.22 -13.73
C THR A 8 -13.30 8.06 -14.72
N HIS A 9 -13.07 6.82 -14.27
CA HIS A 9 -13.15 5.65 -15.16
C HIS A 9 -14.57 5.39 -15.68
N MET A 10 -15.59 5.62 -14.85
CA MET A 10 -16.99 5.46 -15.24
C MET A 10 -17.54 6.64 -16.06
N ARG A 11 -16.74 7.71 -16.27
CA ARG A 11 -17.19 8.98 -16.86
C ARG A 11 -18.37 9.62 -16.12
N PHE A 12 -18.52 9.32 -14.82
CA PHE A 12 -19.50 9.95 -13.95
C PHE A 12 -19.08 11.38 -13.56
N GLY A 13 -17.78 11.59 -13.39
CA GLY A 13 -17.17 12.90 -13.17
C GLY A 13 -15.68 12.84 -13.50
N TYR A 14 -15.15 13.88 -14.15
CA TYR A 14 -13.78 13.87 -14.64
C TYR A 14 -12.83 14.60 -13.69
N LEU A 15 -12.26 13.84 -12.74
CA LEU A 15 -11.28 14.32 -11.75
C LEU A 15 -10.05 13.39 -11.77
N PRO A 16 -9.28 13.39 -12.87
CA PRO A 16 -8.11 12.52 -13.01
C PRO A 16 -7.05 12.85 -11.97
N GLY A 17 -6.20 11.87 -11.64
CA GLY A 17 -5.12 12.04 -10.66
C GLY A 17 -5.41 11.48 -9.26
N GLY A 18 -6.62 10.96 -9.02
CA GLY A 18 -6.98 10.30 -7.75
C GLY A 18 -5.99 9.22 -7.30
N ALA A 19 -5.49 8.41 -8.23
CA ALA A 19 -4.49 7.36 -7.95
C ALA A 19 -3.10 7.94 -7.59
N HIS A 20 -2.66 8.98 -8.30
CA HIS A 20 -1.39 9.68 -7.98
C HIS A 20 -1.44 10.35 -6.62
N LEU A 21 -2.58 10.96 -6.26
CA LEU A 21 -2.78 11.49 -4.92
C LEU A 21 -2.79 10.39 -3.85
N LEU A 22 -3.38 9.22 -4.14
CA LEU A 22 -3.32 8.06 -3.23
C LEU A 22 -1.88 7.55 -3.01
N LEU A 23 -0.99 7.66 -4.01
CA LEU A 23 0.45 7.38 -3.82
C LEU A 23 1.08 8.36 -2.81
N GLY A 24 0.71 9.64 -2.88
CA GLY A 24 1.09 10.63 -1.87
C GLY A 24 0.59 10.25 -0.46
N VAL A 25 -0.69 9.88 -0.34
CA VAL A 25 -1.25 9.40 0.94
C VAL A 25 -0.53 8.14 1.43
N ALA A 26 -0.17 7.22 0.53
CA ALA A 26 0.60 6.02 0.85
C ALA A 26 1.99 6.38 1.41
N GLY A 27 2.70 7.32 0.79
CA GLY A 27 4.00 7.81 1.27
C GLY A 27 3.92 8.49 2.64
N TYR A 28 2.88 9.29 2.86
CA TYR A 28 2.60 9.90 4.16
C TYR A 28 2.42 8.82 5.24
N ASN A 29 1.57 7.83 4.97
CA ASN A 29 1.30 6.72 5.89
C ASN A 29 2.52 5.82 6.13
N LEU A 30 3.33 5.58 5.09
CA LEU A 30 4.60 4.86 5.20
C LEU A 30 5.51 5.54 6.23
N SER A 31 5.69 6.85 6.10
CA SER A 31 6.50 7.61 7.05
C SER A 31 5.90 7.66 8.45
N ARG A 32 4.57 7.73 8.56
CA ARG A 32 3.87 7.84 9.84
C ARG A 32 3.94 6.55 10.65
N PHE A 33 3.73 5.40 10.00
CA PHE A 33 3.51 4.13 10.70
C PHE A 33 4.65 3.12 10.59
N GLN A 34 5.42 3.11 9.49
CA GLN A 34 6.47 2.10 9.30
C GLN A 34 7.86 2.62 9.67
N LEU A 35 8.18 3.86 9.28
CA LEU A 35 9.54 4.38 9.45
C LEU A 35 9.92 4.74 10.89
N GLY A 36 8.93 4.85 11.78
CA GLY A 36 9.12 5.05 13.22
C GLY A 36 9.54 3.80 13.99
N LEU A 37 9.45 2.59 13.40
CA LEU A 37 9.78 1.35 14.10
C LEU A 37 11.29 1.25 14.37
N GLY A 38 11.67 0.82 15.58
CA GLY A 38 13.05 0.83 16.07
C GLY A 38 14.01 -0.10 15.31
N THR A 39 13.62 -1.37 15.09
CA THR A 39 14.50 -2.38 14.47
C THR A 39 14.24 -2.57 12.98
N ALA A 40 15.28 -2.96 12.22
CA ALA A 40 15.16 -3.26 10.80
C ALA A 40 14.20 -4.44 10.54
N ALA A 41 14.27 -5.49 11.37
CA ALA A 41 13.36 -6.63 11.29
C ALA A 41 11.90 -6.24 11.51
N ALA A 42 11.60 -5.35 12.46
CA ALA A 42 10.23 -4.88 12.67
C ALA A 42 9.70 -4.08 11.47
N ARG A 43 10.55 -3.25 10.85
CA ARG A 43 10.23 -2.51 9.63
C ARG A 43 9.96 -3.46 8.47
N LEU A 44 10.87 -4.40 8.21
CA LEU A 44 10.71 -5.37 7.12
C LEU A 44 9.44 -6.21 7.28
N ARG A 45 9.13 -6.69 8.49
CA ARG A 45 7.87 -7.39 8.77
C ARG A 45 6.64 -6.51 8.60
N SER A 46 6.73 -5.21 8.91
CA SER A 46 5.62 -4.27 8.72
C SER A 46 5.39 -3.97 7.24
N ALA A 47 6.47 -3.75 6.48
CA ALA A 47 6.44 -3.59 5.03
C ALA A 47 5.90 -4.83 4.35
N ALA A 48 6.42 -6.03 4.67
CA ALA A 48 5.94 -7.30 4.12
C ALA A 48 4.45 -7.52 4.39
N ARG A 49 3.95 -7.19 5.60
CA ARG A 49 2.51 -7.25 5.90
C ARG A 49 1.70 -6.24 5.09
N THR A 50 2.21 -5.05 4.88
CA THR A 50 1.53 -4.00 4.11
C THR A 50 1.48 -4.34 2.63
N VAL A 51 2.62 -4.73 2.06
CA VAL A 51 2.74 -5.24 0.69
C VAL A 51 1.85 -6.47 0.52
N GLY A 52 1.96 -7.48 1.38
CA GLY A 52 1.17 -8.71 1.29
C GLY A 52 -0.34 -8.47 1.36
N ARG A 53 -0.81 -7.53 2.19
CA ARG A 53 -2.23 -7.16 2.25
C ARG A 53 -2.76 -6.55 0.96
N VAL A 54 -1.91 -5.97 0.12
CA VAL A 54 -2.28 -5.34 -1.15
C VAL A 54 -2.00 -6.28 -2.32
N ALA A 55 -0.79 -6.80 -2.40
CA ALA A 55 -0.30 -7.67 -3.45
C ALA A 55 -1.09 -8.98 -3.53
N VAL A 56 -1.27 -9.70 -2.41
CA VAL A 56 -1.90 -11.04 -2.46
C VAL A 56 -3.32 -11.00 -3.04
N PRO A 57 -4.22 -10.10 -2.57
CA PRO A 57 -5.55 -9.99 -3.19
C PRO A 57 -5.50 -9.59 -4.67
N ALA A 58 -4.63 -8.64 -5.03
CA ALA A 58 -4.50 -8.18 -6.40
C ALA A 58 -4.00 -9.30 -7.35
N MET A 59 -2.98 -10.05 -6.92
CA MET A 59 -2.43 -11.19 -7.66
C MET A 59 -3.46 -12.31 -7.79
N ALA A 60 -4.24 -12.59 -6.74
CA ALA A 60 -5.29 -13.60 -6.78
C ALA A 60 -6.42 -13.23 -7.75
N VAL A 61 -6.87 -11.97 -7.72
CA VAL A 61 -7.86 -11.46 -8.70
C VAL A 61 -7.28 -11.47 -10.10
N ALA A 62 -6.03 -11.03 -10.28
CA ALA A 62 -5.36 -11.06 -11.59
C ALA A 62 -5.28 -12.50 -12.13
N ALA A 63 -4.85 -13.47 -11.31
CA ALA A 63 -4.75 -14.88 -11.69
C ALA A 63 -6.12 -15.46 -12.07
N LEU A 64 -7.18 -15.12 -11.33
CA LEU A 64 -8.54 -15.52 -11.68
C LEU A 64 -8.97 -14.93 -13.04
N VAL A 65 -8.67 -13.65 -13.29
CA VAL A 65 -8.99 -13.01 -14.56
C VAL A 65 -8.20 -13.60 -15.72
N VAL A 66 -6.92 -13.94 -15.53
CA VAL A 66 -6.10 -14.68 -16.52
C VAL A 66 -6.72 -16.05 -16.82
N ALA A 67 -7.21 -16.75 -15.80
CA ALA A 67 -7.80 -18.08 -15.98
C ALA A 67 -9.16 -18.03 -16.71
N LEU A 68 -9.92 -16.94 -16.54
CA LEU A 68 -11.27 -16.80 -17.10
C LEU A 68 -11.30 -16.01 -18.42
N THR A 69 -10.29 -15.20 -18.70
CA THR A 69 -10.28 -14.27 -19.84
C THR A 69 -8.85 -14.05 -20.35
N PRO A 70 -8.67 -13.72 -21.64
CA PRO A 70 -7.35 -13.37 -22.19
C PRO A 70 -6.91 -11.93 -21.83
N ARG A 71 -7.61 -11.25 -20.90
CA ARG A 71 -7.40 -9.82 -20.63
C ARG A 71 -6.13 -9.51 -19.85
N TYR A 72 -5.56 -10.43 -19.09
CA TYR A 72 -4.32 -10.17 -18.36
C TYR A 72 -3.25 -11.18 -18.77
N GLY A 73 -1.99 -10.76 -18.63
CA GLY A 73 -0.83 -11.62 -18.80
C GLY A 73 -0.21 -12.02 -17.47
N TRP A 74 0.75 -12.94 -17.52
CA TRP A 74 1.56 -13.33 -16.35
C TRP A 74 2.25 -12.13 -15.69
N THR A 75 2.60 -11.10 -16.46
CA THR A 75 3.22 -9.85 -15.99
C THR A 75 2.33 -9.11 -14.99
N THR A 76 1.00 -9.14 -15.19
CA THR A 76 0.02 -8.52 -14.28
C THR A 76 -0.10 -9.32 -12.98
N VAL A 77 -0.07 -10.66 -13.07
CA VAL A 77 -0.07 -11.54 -11.89
C VAL A 77 1.24 -11.38 -11.08
N ALA A 78 2.37 -11.21 -11.75
CA ALA A 78 3.66 -10.97 -11.12
C ALA A 78 3.85 -9.51 -10.65
N LEU A 79 2.89 -8.62 -10.90
CA LEU A 79 2.92 -7.19 -10.58
C LEU A 79 4.11 -6.44 -11.21
N VAL A 80 4.44 -6.77 -12.46
CA VAL A 80 5.53 -6.19 -13.26
C VAL A 80 5.06 -5.71 -14.63
N ASN A 81 3.75 -5.65 -14.87
CA ASN A 81 3.19 -5.23 -16.15
C ASN A 81 3.55 -3.76 -16.47
N ASN A 82 3.62 -2.91 -15.46
CA ASN A 82 4.11 -1.55 -15.59
C ASN A 82 5.58 -1.44 -16.02
N TYR A 83 6.30 -2.52 -16.30
CA TYR A 83 7.59 -2.49 -17.03
C TYR A 83 7.57 -3.43 -18.23
N LEU A 84 7.13 -4.67 -18.05
CA LEU A 84 7.19 -5.73 -19.05
C LEU A 84 5.90 -5.89 -19.87
N GLY A 85 4.85 -5.16 -19.53
CA GLY A 85 3.58 -5.17 -20.21
C GLY A 85 3.64 -4.50 -21.58
N PRO A 86 2.66 -4.79 -22.45
CA PRO A 86 2.59 -4.19 -23.78
C PRO A 86 2.38 -2.68 -23.69
N ARG A 87 2.93 -1.95 -24.67
CA ARG A 87 2.83 -0.48 -24.73
C ARG A 87 1.40 0.05 -24.88
N SER A 88 0.53 -0.74 -25.50
CA SER A 88 -0.87 -0.38 -25.73
C SER A 88 -1.70 -0.47 -24.44
N HIS A 89 -2.63 0.46 -24.27
CA HIS A 89 -3.67 0.38 -23.21
C HIS A 89 -4.91 -0.38 -23.65
N ARG A 90 -4.93 -0.91 -24.89
CA ARG A 90 -6.02 -1.79 -25.34
C ARG A 90 -6.05 -3.05 -24.47
N GLN A 91 -7.24 -3.64 -24.35
CA GLN A 91 -7.46 -4.90 -23.63
C GLN A 91 -7.13 -4.81 -22.14
N ASP A 92 -7.26 -3.64 -21.51
CA ASP A 92 -7.34 -3.51 -20.05
C ASP A 92 -6.05 -3.84 -19.27
N HIS A 93 -4.91 -4.04 -19.95
CA HIS A 93 -3.64 -4.50 -19.36
C HIS A 93 -3.09 -3.64 -18.22
N TRP A 94 -3.51 -2.37 -18.15
CA TRP A 94 -2.95 -1.40 -17.21
C TRP A 94 -3.79 -1.21 -15.96
N HIS A 95 -4.85 -1.99 -15.75
CA HIS A 95 -5.77 -1.82 -14.60
C HIS A 95 -5.07 -1.84 -13.23
N LEU A 96 -3.96 -2.58 -13.07
CA LEU A 96 -3.28 -2.75 -11.78
C LEU A 96 -2.03 -1.88 -11.59
N TRP A 97 -1.69 -0.97 -12.52
CA TRP A 97 -0.45 -0.19 -12.47
C TRP A 97 -0.17 0.49 -11.12
N TYR A 98 -1.21 0.99 -10.45
CA TYR A 98 -1.09 1.63 -9.14
C TYR A 98 -0.56 0.65 -8.09
N ILE A 99 -1.05 -0.59 -8.11
CA ILE A 99 -0.66 -1.63 -7.16
C ILE A 99 0.78 -2.06 -7.42
N GLU A 100 1.12 -2.25 -8.69
CA GLU A 100 2.49 -2.57 -9.11
C GLU A 100 3.46 -1.51 -8.63
N ALA A 101 3.17 -0.24 -8.92
CA ALA A 101 3.99 0.89 -8.49
C ALA A 101 4.06 1.00 -6.95
N PHE A 102 2.93 0.85 -6.26
CA PHE A 102 2.90 0.89 -4.79
C PHE A 102 3.78 -0.21 -4.19
N VAL A 103 3.62 -1.45 -4.62
CA VAL A 103 4.39 -2.60 -4.12
C VAL A 103 5.87 -2.38 -4.38
N GLN A 104 6.24 -2.04 -5.61
CA GLN A 104 7.63 -1.85 -6.01
C GLN A 104 8.29 -0.70 -5.24
N VAL A 105 7.65 0.48 -5.13
CA VAL A 105 8.21 1.62 -4.36
C VAL A 105 8.36 1.26 -2.88
N VAL A 106 7.38 0.62 -2.25
CA VAL A 106 7.45 0.25 -0.83
C VAL A 106 8.58 -0.75 -0.59
N VAL A 107 8.76 -1.73 -1.48
CA VAL A 107 9.88 -2.69 -1.41
C VAL A 107 11.21 -1.96 -1.54
N VAL A 108 11.38 -1.11 -2.55
CA VAL A 108 12.61 -0.34 -2.78
C VAL A 108 12.95 0.53 -1.56
N ILE A 109 12.00 1.33 -1.05
CA ILE A 109 12.21 2.16 0.13
C ILE A 109 12.61 1.30 1.34
N THR A 110 11.94 0.16 1.53
CA THR A 110 12.22 -0.74 2.66
C THR A 110 13.63 -1.33 2.59
N VAL A 111 14.05 -1.79 1.41
CA VAL A 111 15.38 -2.36 1.17
C VAL A 111 16.46 -1.30 1.34
N VAL A 112 16.27 -0.11 0.75
CA VAL A 112 17.22 1.01 0.87
C VAL A 112 17.37 1.44 2.34
N LEU A 113 16.29 1.50 3.11
CA LEU A 113 16.32 1.83 4.53
C LEU A 113 16.74 0.66 5.45
N ALA A 114 16.91 -0.55 4.91
CA ALA A 114 17.54 -1.64 5.62
C ALA A 114 19.06 -1.45 5.72
N ILE A 115 19.66 -0.68 4.80
CA ILE A 115 21.09 -0.34 4.81
C ILE A 115 21.39 0.56 6.02
N PRO A 116 22.26 0.15 6.95
CA PRO A 116 22.50 0.89 8.20
C PRO A 116 23.01 2.32 7.98
N ALA A 117 23.86 2.54 6.97
CA ALA A 117 24.39 3.85 6.62
C ALA A 117 23.29 4.83 6.18
N VAL A 118 22.40 4.39 5.28
CA VAL A 118 21.25 5.15 4.81
C VAL A 118 20.32 5.48 5.98
N ARG A 119 20.02 4.48 6.83
CA ARG A 119 19.18 4.68 8.01
C ARG A 119 19.79 5.66 9.01
N ARG A 120 21.11 5.64 9.20
CA ARG A 120 21.80 6.60 10.06
C ARG A 120 21.64 8.02 9.54
N TRP A 121 21.74 8.22 8.22
CA TRP A 121 21.54 9.52 7.60
C TRP A 121 20.09 10.00 7.72
N GLU A 122 19.12 9.13 7.41
CA GLU A 122 17.69 9.44 7.57
C GLU A 122 17.33 9.84 9.00
N ARG A 123 17.90 9.17 10.02
CA ARG A 123 17.66 9.54 11.42
C ARG A 123 18.29 10.87 11.83
N ARG A 124 19.48 11.19 11.30
CA ARG A 124 20.20 12.43 11.63
C ARG A 124 19.55 13.65 10.99
N ARG A 125 19.09 13.53 9.74
CA ARG A 125 18.49 14.63 8.99
C ARG A 125 17.18 14.17 8.32
N PRO A 126 16.12 13.93 9.09
CA PRO A 126 14.90 13.29 8.58
C PRO A 126 14.20 14.08 7.48
N TYR A 127 14.19 15.41 7.55
CA TYR A 127 13.61 16.24 6.50
C TYR A 127 14.54 16.31 5.27
N GLY A 128 15.82 16.65 5.48
CA GLY A 128 16.80 16.77 4.40
C GLY A 128 17.04 15.47 3.62
N PHE A 129 17.00 14.31 4.29
CA PHE A 129 17.07 13.00 3.66
C PHE A 129 15.95 12.80 2.64
N VAL A 130 14.71 13.11 3.03
CA VAL A 130 13.54 12.89 2.17
C VAL A 130 13.49 13.91 1.04
N LEU A 131 13.93 15.14 1.30
CA LEU A 131 14.09 16.14 0.26
C LEU A 131 15.10 15.70 -0.80
N ALA A 132 16.25 15.14 -0.38
CA ALA A 132 17.22 14.56 -1.29
C ALA A 132 16.66 13.33 -2.03
N ALA A 133 15.94 12.45 -1.35
CA ALA A 133 15.26 11.32 -1.97
C ALA A 133 14.21 11.77 -3.01
N LEU A 134 13.54 12.90 -2.77
CA LEU A 134 12.59 13.48 -3.73
C LEU A 134 13.33 14.00 -4.96
N ALA A 135 14.44 14.71 -4.78
CA ALA A 135 15.28 15.15 -5.88
C ALA A 135 15.78 13.96 -6.72
N VAL A 136 16.20 12.87 -6.07
CA VAL A 136 16.58 11.62 -6.76
C VAL A 136 15.39 11.01 -7.51
N ALA A 137 14.19 10.97 -6.92
CA ALA A 137 13.01 10.43 -7.58
C ALA A 137 12.56 11.29 -8.78
N LEU A 138 12.70 12.61 -8.71
CA LEU A 138 12.47 13.51 -9.83
C LEU A 138 13.53 13.33 -10.92
N ALA A 139 14.81 13.24 -10.56
CA ALA A 139 15.86 12.97 -11.55
C ALA A 139 15.66 11.60 -12.23
N ALA A 140 15.25 10.57 -11.47
CA ALA A 140 14.97 9.24 -12.00
C ALA A 140 13.76 9.22 -12.95
N ARG A 141 12.81 10.14 -12.79
CA ARG A 141 11.67 10.31 -13.70
C ARG A 141 12.11 10.84 -15.07
N GLU A 142 13.06 11.77 -15.10
CA GLU A 142 13.58 12.37 -16.34
C GLU A 142 14.58 11.48 -17.07
N LEU A 143 14.91 10.33 -16.48
CA LEU A 143 15.98 9.48 -16.95
C LEU A 143 15.49 8.57 -18.09
N THR A 144 15.97 8.83 -19.30
CA THR A 144 15.63 8.07 -20.52
C THR A 144 16.34 6.72 -20.53
N TRP A 145 15.66 5.63 -20.18
CA TRP A 145 16.25 4.29 -20.04
C TRP A 145 15.60 3.28 -20.97
N ALA A 146 16.40 2.73 -21.90
CA ALA A 146 16.05 1.56 -22.71
C ALA A 146 14.65 1.60 -23.39
N GLY A 147 14.15 2.79 -23.73
CA GLY A 147 12.82 2.98 -24.35
C GLY A 147 11.63 2.71 -23.42
N ILE A 148 11.85 2.74 -22.10
CA ILE A 148 10.82 2.60 -21.04
C ILE A 148 10.14 3.96 -20.74
N ASP A 149 10.80 5.04 -21.16
CA ASP A 149 10.45 6.46 -21.07
C ASP A 149 9.38 6.90 -22.07
N ASP A 150 8.69 5.95 -22.72
CA ASP A 150 7.52 6.23 -23.56
C ASP A 150 6.54 7.17 -22.83
N PRO A 151 6.35 8.42 -23.31
CA PRO A 151 5.50 9.42 -22.66
C PRO A 151 4.07 8.91 -22.41
N TYR A 152 3.60 7.99 -23.25
CA TYR A 152 2.28 7.39 -23.14
C TYR A 152 2.10 6.55 -21.86
N ASN A 153 3.19 5.91 -21.41
CA ASN A 153 3.20 4.95 -20.30
C ASN A 153 3.94 5.45 -19.06
N LEU A 154 4.77 6.50 -19.18
CA LEU A 154 5.60 7.03 -18.11
C LEU A 154 4.81 7.26 -16.82
N ARG A 155 3.59 7.80 -16.92
CA ARG A 155 2.67 8.06 -15.79
C ARG A 155 2.21 6.84 -14.99
N PHE A 156 2.56 5.63 -15.43
CA PHE A 156 2.25 4.35 -14.80
C PHE A 156 3.50 3.59 -14.34
N ARG A 157 4.69 4.05 -14.75
CA ARG A 157 5.97 3.43 -14.38
C ARG A 157 6.36 3.82 -12.97
N THR A 158 6.88 2.86 -12.20
CA THR A 158 7.27 3.06 -10.79
C THR A 158 8.27 4.18 -10.59
N HIS A 159 9.34 4.22 -11.40
CA HIS A 159 10.38 5.26 -11.30
C HIS A 159 9.80 6.66 -11.48
N ALA A 160 8.89 6.85 -12.44
CA ALA A 160 8.25 8.14 -12.69
C ALA A 160 7.27 8.56 -11.58
N VAL A 161 6.49 7.61 -11.04
CA VAL A 161 5.48 7.93 -10.01
C VAL A 161 6.01 7.86 -8.58
N ALA A 162 7.24 7.39 -8.36
CA ALA A 162 7.87 7.31 -7.04
C ALA A 162 7.94 8.68 -6.35
N ALA A 163 8.12 9.77 -7.11
CA ALA A 163 8.15 11.12 -6.56
C ALA A 163 6.84 11.50 -5.84
N PHE A 164 5.68 10.96 -6.23
CA PHE A 164 4.42 11.19 -5.49
C PHE A 164 4.46 10.55 -4.10
N VAL A 165 4.97 9.32 -3.99
CA VAL A 165 5.14 8.63 -2.71
C VAL A 165 6.14 9.39 -1.84
N VAL A 166 7.28 9.80 -2.40
CA VAL A 166 8.29 10.54 -1.65
C VAL A 166 7.80 11.92 -1.24
N ALA A 167 7.00 12.60 -2.06
CA ALA A 167 6.35 13.86 -1.70
C ALA A 167 5.42 13.69 -0.49
N GLY A 168 4.61 12.64 -0.46
CA GLY A 168 3.79 12.30 0.71
C GLY A 168 4.60 12.04 1.98
N TRP A 169 5.74 11.36 1.85
CA TRP A 169 6.69 11.20 2.95
C TRP A 169 7.25 12.55 3.42
N LEU A 170 7.64 13.42 2.49
CA LEU A 170 8.16 14.76 2.78
C LEU A 170 7.11 15.61 3.53
N VAL A 171 5.85 15.54 3.09
CA VAL A 171 4.71 16.18 3.75
C VAL A 171 4.63 15.77 5.22
N HIS A 172 4.70 14.47 5.53
CA HIS A 172 4.68 13.99 6.92
C HIS A 172 5.89 14.48 7.75
N ARG A 173 7.06 14.67 7.14
CA ARG A 173 8.28 15.13 7.84
C ARG A 173 8.38 16.64 8.00
N SER A 174 7.47 17.40 7.41
CA SER A 174 7.45 18.87 7.43
C SER A 174 6.87 19.41 8.73
N ARG A 175 7.73 19.90 9.63
CA ARG A 175 7.34 20.33 10.99
C ARG A 175 7.32 21.84 11.16
N THR A 176 8.30 22.54 10.59
CA THR A 176 8.42 24.00 10.71
C THR A 176 7.74 24.71 9.54
N LEU A 177 7.43 26.00 9.70
CA LEU A 177 6.85 26.80 8.62
C LEU A 177 7.74 26.80 7.37
N GLY A 178 9.05 27.01 7.52
CA GLY A 178 9.99 26.97 6.40
C GLY A 178 10.01 25.61 5.67
N GLN A 179 9.95 24.50 6.41
CA GLN A 179 9.82 23.17 5.81
C GLN A 179 8.52 22.99 5.04
N ARG A 180 7.40 23.50 5.56
CA ARG A 180 6.11 23.46 4.87
C ARG A 180 6.11 24.32 3.60
N LEU A 181 6.74 25.49 3.61
CA LEU A 181 6.88 26.33 2.42
C LEU A 181 7.72 25.63 1.34
N VAL A 182 8.90 25.12 1.69
CA VAL A 182 9.74 24.35 0.77
C VAL A 182 9.01 23.11 0.24
N THR A 183 8.29 22.40 1.11
CA THR A 183 7.51 21.21 0.71
C THR A 183 6.33 21.59 -0.19
N SER A 184 5.73 22.76 -0.01
CA SER A 184 4.67 23.24 -0.90
C SER A 184 5.22 23.44 -2.31
N VAL A 185 6.38 24.10 -2.45
CA VAL A 185 7.07 24.26 -3.74
C VAL A 185 7.44 22.89 -4.32
N ALA A 186 7.94 21.96 -3.50
CA ALA A 186 8.28 20.62 -3.94
C ALA A 186 7.04 19.83 -4.42
N CYS A 187 5.89 19.95 -3.76
CA CYS A 187 4.65 19.33 -4.20
C CYS A 187 4.17 19.87 -5.55
N LEU A 188 4.37 21.16 -5.83
CA LEU A 188 4.10 21.74 -7.15
C LEU A 188 5.08 21.19 -8.20
N ALA A 189 6.37 21.19 -7.91
CA ALA A 189 7.40 20.66 -8.82
C ALA A 189 7.18 19.18 -9.20
N VAL A 190 6.56 18.39 -8.31
CA VAL A 190 6.22 16.98 -8.59
C VAL A 190 5.13 16.81 -9.65
N VAL A 191 4.25 17.80 -9.85
CA VAL A 191 3.12 17.70 -10.78
C VAL A 191 3.29 18.54 -12.05
N VAL A 192 3.92 19.71 -11.96
CA VAL A 192 3.95 20.69 -13.05
C VAL A 192 4.51 20.08 -14.32
N GLY A 193 3.71 20.13 -15.40
CA GLY A 193 4.09 19.64 -16.73
C GLY A 193 4.14 18.12 -16.87
N PHE A 194 3.95 17.35 -15.79
CA PHE A 194 4.07 15.89 -15.84
C PHE A 194 2.92 15.22 -16.60
N PHE A 195 1.73 15.84 -16.60
CA PHE A 195 0.57 15.28 -17.28
C PHE A 195 0.17 16.06 -18.52
N GLY A 196 0.64 17.31 -18.67
CA GLY A 196 0.17 18.21 -19.73
C GLY A 196 -1.31 18.57 -19.58
N MET A 197 -1.87 18.42 -18.37
CA MET A 197 -3.28 18.61 -18.04
C MET A 197 -3.37 19.42 -16.74
N PRO A 198 -3.49 20.76 -16.83
CA PRO A 198 -3.45 21.65 -15.66
C PRO A 198 -4.49 21.30 -14.59
N GLU A 199 -5.69 20.87 -14.97
CA GLU A 199 -6.74 20.47 -14.03
C GLU A 199 -6.36 19.22 -13.21
N ARG A 200 -5.69 18.26 -13.83
CA ARG A 200 -5.17 17.06 -13.16
C ARG A 200 -4.04 17.42 -12.19
N GLU A 201 -3.14 18.27 -12.64
CA GLU A 201 -1.98 18.73 -11.87
C GLU A 201 -2.45 19.54 -10.65
N ALA A 202 -3.40 20.46 -10.84
CA ALA A 202 -4.01 21.25 -9.78
C ALA A 202 -4.75 20.38 -8.76
N TYR A 203 -5.48 19.35 -9.20
CA TYR A 203 -6.16 18.41 -8.31
C TYR A 203 -5.16 17.66 -7.40
N ILE A 204 -4.05 17.17 -7.96
CA ILE A 204 -3.04 16.44 -7.19
C ILE A 204 -2.28 17.38 -6.26
N ALA A 205 -1.82 18.54 -6.76
CA ALA A 205 -1.16 19.56 -5.95
C ALA A 205 -2.05 20.01 -4.79
N GLY A 206 -3.31 20.34 -5.07
CA GLY A 206 -4.29 20.72 -4.06
C GLY A 206 -4.46 19.65 -2.99
N GLY A 207 -4.53 18.37 -3.37
CA GLY A 207 -4.60 17.26 -2.43
C GLY A 207 -3.35 17.10 -1.55
N LEU A 208 -2.16 17.28 -2.12
CA LEU A 208 -0.89 17.24 -1.37
C LEU A 208 -0.73 18.44 -0.43
N LEU A 209 -1.09 19.64 -0.88
CA LEU A 209 -1.09 20.85 -0.07
C LEU A 209 -2.12 20.78 1.05
N LEU A 210 -3.31 20.23 0.78
CA LEU A 210 -4.31 19.97 1.81
C LEU A 210 -3.76 19.00 2.86
N LEU A 211 -3.10 17.91 2.44
CA LEU A 211 -2.46 16.96 3.36
C LEU A 211 -1.36 17.61 4.22
N LEU A 212 -0.68 18.63 3.70
CA LEU A 212 0.40 19.36 4.38
C LEU A 212 -0.12 20.41 5.37
N TRP A 213 -1.09 21.21 4.95
CA TRP A 213 -1.55 22.37 5.70
C TRP A 213 -2.78 22.10 6.57
N VAL A 214 -3.57 21.09 6.24
CA VAL A 214 -4.81 20.73 6.94
C VAL A 214 -4.63 19.39 7.64
N PRO A 215 -4.07 19.37 8.87
CA PRO A 215 -3.78 18.13 9.59
C PRO A 215 -5.06 17.40 10.06
N ARG A 216 -6.19 18.10 10.13
CA ARG A 216 -7.50 17.57 10.53
C ARG A 216 -8.58 18.19 9.66
N VAL A 217 -9.37 17.35 9.01
CA VAL A 217 -10.56 17.79 8.28
C VAL A 217 -11.77 17.59 9.20
N PRO A 218 -12.48 18.66 9.60
CA PRO A 218 -13.70 18.52 10.38
C PRO A 218 -14.75 17.82 9.52
N LEU A 219 -15.34 16.74 10.04
CA LEU A 219 -16.42 16.01 9.39
C LEU A 219 -17.62 15.94 10.34
N PRO A 220 -18.85 16.04 9.81
CA PRO A 220 -20.03 15.78 10.62
C PRO A 220 -20.03 14.31 11.06
N ARG A 221 -20.54 14.03 12.27
CA ARG A 221 -20.46 12.70 12.90
C ARG A 221 -20.98 11.57 11.99
N TRP A 222 -22.07 11.82 11.28
CA TRP A 222 -22.69 10.86 10.37
C TRP A 222 -21.80 10.48 9.16
N ALA A 223 -20.85 11.34 8.77
CA ALA A 223 -19.97 11.09 7.63
C ALA A 223 -18.68 10.33 8.02
N VAL A 224 -18.30 10.31 9.31
CA VAL A 224 -17.05 9.73 9.78
C VAL A 224 -16.97 8.24 9.45
N GLU A 225 -18.01 7.49 9.81
CA GLU A 225 -18.04 6.04 9.59
C GLU A 225 -18.08 5.67 8.10
N PRO A 226 -19.00 6.22 7.26
CA PRO A 226 -19.01 5.94 5.82
C PRO A 226 -17.67 6.24 5.14
N VAL A 227 -17.06 7.39 5.44
CA VAL A 227 -15.75 7.77 4.89
C VAL A 227 -14.67 6.79 5.35
N GLY A 228 -14.69 6.40 6.63
CA GLY A 228 -13.75 5.42 7.19
C GLY A 228 -13.87 4.03 6.55
N VAL A 229 -15.09 3.58 6.27
CA VAL A 229 -15.36 2.32 5.58
C VAL A 229 -14.83 2.36 4.15
N VAL A 230 -15.19 3.39 3.38
CA VAL A 230 -14.70 3.54 1.99
C VAL A 230 -13.18 3.67 1.95
N ALA A 231 -12.60 4.44 2.88
CA ALA A 231 -11.15 4.58 2.99
C ALA A 231 -10.48 3.22 3.26
N SER A 232 -11.03 2.43 4.19
CA SER A 232 -10.53 1.09 4.53
C SER A 232 -10.65 0.08 3.38
N ALA A 233 -11.70 0.23 2.57
CA ALA A 233 -11.98 -0.60 1.40
C ALA A 233 -11.28 -0.12 0.13
N SER A 234 -10.52 0.98 0.15
CA SER A 234 -9.97 1.63 -1.05
C SER A 234 -9.23 0.67 -1.99
N MET A 235 -8.43 -0.24 -1.43
CA MET A 235 -7.71 -1.24 -2.24
C MET A 235 -8.66 -2.23 -2.92
N TRP A 236 -9.68 -2.71 -2.20
CA TRP A 236 -10.65 -3.65 -2.76
C TRP A 236 -11.50 -2.99 -3.85
N ILE A 237 -11.95 -1.76 -3.62
CA ILE A 237 -12.63 -0.96 -4.64
C ILE A 237 -11.72 -0.80 -5.87
N LEU A 238 -10.42 -0.55 -5.68
CA LEU A 238 -9.48 -0.41 -6.79
C LEU A 238 -9.34 -1.69 -7.63
N ILE A 239 -9.29 -2.88 -7.02
CA ILE A 239 -9.14 -4.12 -7.81
C ILE A 239 -10.45 -4.64 -8.40
N THR A 240 -11.59 -4.30 -7.79
CA THR A 240 -12.90 -4.79 -8.27
C THR A 240 -13.54 -3.87 -9.30
N HIS A 241 -13.36 -2.55 -9.22
CA HIS A 241 -14.19 -1.60 -9.96
C HIS A 241 -14.23 -1.86 -11.48
N PHE A 242 -13.08 -2.13 -12.12
CA PHE A 242 -13.02 -2.43 -13.56
C PHE A 242 -13.82 -3.66 -13.99
N HIS A 243 -14.03 -4.62 -13.09
CA HIS A 243 -14.82 -5.82 -13.35
C HIS A 243 -16.30 -5.60 -13.00
N THR A 244 -16.59 -4.64 -12.13
CA THR A 244 -17.92 -4.38 -11.61
C THR A 244 -18.70 -3.35 -12.43
N TRP A 245 -18.09 -2.22 -12.80
CA TRP A 245 -18.84 -1.13 -13.43
C TRP A 245 -19.35 -1.43 -14.85
N PRO A 246 -18.59 -2.12 -15.75
CA PRO A 246 -19.05 -2.32 -17.12
C PRO A 246 -20.39 -3.07 -17.21
N PRO A 247 -20.60 -4.22 -16.53
CA PRO A 247 -21.90 -4.89 -16.58
C PRO A 247 -23.00 -4.10 -15.85
N LEU A 248 -22.68 -3.37 -14.77
CA LEU A 248 -23.69 -2.57 -14.07
C LEU A 248 -24.21 -1.42 -14.94
N GLN A 249 -23.34 -0.76 -15.70
CA GLN A 249 -23.75 0.36 -16.55
C GLN A 249 -24.63 -0.06 -17.73
N GLN A 250 -24.66 -1.36 -18.08
CA GLN A 250 -25.58 -1.90 -19.09
C GLN A 250 -27.03 -1.98 -18.58
N HIS A 251 -27.23 -1.99 -17.26
CA HIS A 251 -28.54 -2.26 -16.65
C HIS A 251 -29.00 -1.16 -15.70
N LEU A 252 -28.11 -0.28 -15.24
CA LEU A 252 -28.39 0.77 -14.27
C LEU A 252 -27.95 2.15 -14.80
N PRO A 253 -28.68 3.22 -14.46
CA PRO A 253 -28.20 4.59 -14.64
C PRO A 253 -26.85 4.83 -13.94
N ILE A 254 -26.11 5.85 -14.37
CA ILE A 254 -24.72 6.07 -13.95
C ILE A 254 -24.54 6.21 -12.42
N VAL A 255 -25.46 6.92 -11.75
CA VAL A 255 -25.40 7.14 -10.29
C VAL A 255 -25.54 5.84 -9.50
N PRO A 256 -26.62 5.04 -9.65
CA PRO A 256 -26.73 3.77 -8.95
C PRO A 256 -25.63 2.77 -9.35
N ALA A 257 -25.18 2.77 -10.62
CA ALA A 257 -24.03 1.95 -11.05
C ALA A 257 -22.74 2.33 -10.30
N TYR A 258 -22.48 3.63 -10.11
CA TYR A 258 -21.31 4.13 -9.37
C TYR A 258 -21.37 3.71 -7.89
N VAL A 259 -22.52 3.89 -7.24
CA VAL A 259 -22.72 3.50 -5.84
C VAL A 259 -22.55 1.98 -5.67
N ALA A 260 -23.16 1.19 -6.56
CA ALA A 260 -23.04 -0.27 -6.54
C ALA A 260 -21.59 -0.72 -6.79
N THR A 261 -20.85 -0.08 -7.70
CA THR A 261 -19.43 -0.37 -7.95
C THR A 261 -18.57 -0.17 -6.69
N VAL A 262 -18.77 0.95 -5.99
CA VAL A 262 -18.09 1.21 -4.71
C VAL A 262 -18.53 0.21 -3.64
N ALA A 263 -19.83 -0.07 -3.54
CA ALA A 263 -20.40 -1.01 -2.58
C ALA A 263 -19.86 -2.43 -2.76
N THR A 264 -19.65 -2.91 -4.00
CA THR A 264 -19.05 -4.21 -4.29
C THR A 264 -17.62 -4.29 -3.72
N GLY A 265 -16.81 -3.25 -3.90
CA GLY A 265 -15.47 -3.19 -3.31
C GLY A 265 -15.49 -3.20 -1.78
N VAL A 266 -16.43 -2.47 -1.17
CA VAL A 266 -16.66 -2.48 0.28
C VAL A 266 -17.09 -3.88 0.76
N GLY A 267 -18.01 -4.53 0.05
CA GLY A 267 -18.47 -5.89 0.36
C GLY A 267 -17.34 -6.91 0.29
N ALA A 268 -16.50 -6.84 -0.75
CA ALA A 268 -15.32 -7.71 -0.89
C ALA A 268 -14.32 -7.52 0.27
N TRP A 269 -14.00 -6.26 0.61
CA TRP A 269 -13.15 -5.93 1.75
C TRP A 269 -13.69 -6.52 3.06
N TRP A 270 -14.98 -6.33 3.31
CA TRP A 270 -15.65 -6.81 4.51
C TRP A 270 -15.68 -8.33 4.59
N ALA A 271 -16.00 -9.02 3.50
CA ALA A 271 -16.07 -10.47 3.44
C ALA A 271 -14.71 -11.10 3.75
N VAL A 272 -13.64 -10.62 3.12
CA VAL A 272 -12.27 -11.09 3.36
C VAL A 272 -11.80 -10.74 4.76
N GLY A 273 -12.15 -9.56 5.27
CA GLY A 273 -11.88 -9.16 6.65
C GLY A 273 -12.50 -10.12 7.67
N ARG A 274 -13.76 -10.52 7.47
CA ARG A 274 -14.47 -11.47 8.33
C ARG A 274 -13.90 -12.88 8.25
N LEU A 275 -13.61 -13.37 7.04
CA LEU A 275 -12.96 -14.67 6.85
C LEU A 275 -11.61 -14.71 7.59
N GLY A 276 -10.79 -13.67 7.44
CA GLY A 276 -9.52 -13.56 8.15
C GLY A 276 -9.68 -13.54 9.68
N ALA A 277 -10.72 -12.87 10.20
CA ALA A 277 -11.01 -12.87 11.63
C ALA A 277 -11.51 -14.23 12.15
N ALA A 278 -12.34 -14.93 11.38
CA ALA A 278 -12.79 -16.27 11.71
C ALA A 278 -11.62 -17.27 11.74
N LEU A 279 -10.76 -17.25 10.72
CA LEU A 279 -9.57 -18.13 10.65
C LEU A 279 -8.60 -17.88 11.80
N ARG A 280 -8.37 -16.61 12.20
CA ARG A 280 -7.54 -16.30 13.37
C ARG A 280 -8.15 -16.83 14.66
N ARG A 281 -9.47 -16.67 14.85
CA ARG A 281 -10.18 -17.21 16.01
C ARG A 281 -10.09 -18.73 16.07
N ALA A 282 -10.31 -19.43 14.95
CA ALA A 282 -10.17 -20.88 14.87
C ALA A 282 -8.75 -21.35 15.24
N ARG A 283 -7.70 -20.68 14.74
CA ARG A 283 -6.30 -21.00 15.08
C ARG A 283 -5.96 -20.81 16.55
N LEU A 284 -6.52 -19.77 17.19
CA LEU A 284 -6.30 -19.55 18.63
C LEU A 284 -7.00 -20.62 19.47
N LEU A 285 -8.20 -21.06 19.05
CA LEU A 285 -8.92 -22.13 19.71
C LEU A 285 -8.20 -23.48 19.57
N THR A 286 -7.67 -23.81 18.39
CA THR A 286 -6.91 -25.06 18.19
C THR A 286 -5.56 -25.04 18.92
N ALA A 287 -4.84 -23.92 18.93
CA ALA A 287 -3.61 -23.76 19.70
C ALA A 287 -3.85 -23.86 21.22
N GLY A 288 -4.93 -23.26 21.71
CA GLY A 288 -5.33 -23.35 23.12
C GLY A 288 -5.87 -24.73 23.53
N ALA A 289 -6.39 -25.52 22.59
CA ALA A 289 -6.74 -26.92 22.81
C ALA A 289 -5.49 -27.81 22.86
N ALA A 290 -4.56 -27.64 21.91
CA ALA A 290 -3.29 -28.38 21.88
C ALA A 290 -2.42 -28.12 23.12
N ALA A 291 -2.36 -26.87 23.59
CA ALA A 291 -1.64 -26.51 24.82
C ALA A 291 -2.26 -27.16 26.08
N ARG A 292 -3.59 -27.29 26.14
CA ARG A 292 -4.29 -27.97 27.25
C ARG A 292 -4.03 -29.48 27.25
N VAL A 293 -4.03 -30.12 26.08
CA VAL A 293 -3.71 -31.55 25.94
C VAL A 293 -2.26 -31.85 26.32
N GLY A 294 -1.31 -30.98 25.93
CA GLY A 294 0.10 -31.09 26.32
C GLY A 294 0.32 -30.95 27.83
N ALA A 295 -0.40 -30.02 28.48
CA ALA A 295 -0.34 -29.84 29.92
C ALA A 295 -0.90 -31.05 30.70
N THR A 296 -2.00 -31.65 30.23
CA THR A 296 -2.56 -32.88 30.83
C THR A 296 -1.65 -34.09 30.63
N ALA A 297 -0.98 -34.21 29.48
CA ALA A 297 -0.03 -35.29 29.22
C ALA A 297 1.24 -35.17 30.06
N SER A 298 1.75 -33.94 30.26
CA SER A 298 2.91 -33.68 31.13
C SER A 298 2.60 -33.90 32.61
N ALA A 299 1.36 -33.66 33.04
CA ALA A 299 0.91 -33.91 34.41
C ALA A 299 0.67 -35.42 34.70
N ALA A 300 0.44 -36.22 33.66
CA ALA A 300 0.22 -37.66 33.77
C ALA A 300 1.51 -38.49 33.72
N GLN A 301 2.68 -37.86 33.57
CA GLN A 301 3.97 -38.57 33.54
C GLN A 301 4.40 -38.90 34.98
N PRO A 302 4.52 -40.19 35.36
CA PRO A 302 4.87 -40.57 36.72
C PRO A 302 6.31 -40.13 37.05
N PRO A 303 6.61 -39.80 38.32
CA PRO A 303 7.95 -39.39 38.73
C PRO A 303 8.96 -40.50 38.41
N GLY A 304 10.04 -40.12 37.71
CA GLY A 304 11.14 -41.03 37.38
C GLY A 304 11.79 -41.61 38.64
N PRO A 305 12.38 -42.81 38.56
CA PRO A 305 12.90 -43.51 39.72
C PRO A 305 14.01 -42.70 40.40
N PRO A 306 14.08 -42.69 41.75
CA PRO A 306 15.06 -41.91 42.48
C PRO A 306 16.48 -42.40 42.16
N SER A 307 17.33 -41.48 41.72
CA SER A 307 18.77 -41.73 41.55
C SER A 307 19.39 -42.02 42.92
N GLY A 308 19.74 -43.28 43.18
CA GLY A 308 20.46 -43.69 44.38
C GLY A 308 21.83 -43.02 44.46
N ARG A 309 21.97 -42.03 45.34
CA ARG A 309 23.28 -41.52 45.76
C ARG A 309 23.88 -42.48 46.77
N SER A 310 24.87 -43.24 46.33
CA SER A 310 25.80 -43.96 47.22
C SER A 310 26.61 -42.94 48.03
N THR A 311 26.38 -42.91 49.33
CA THR A 311 27.20 -42.20 50.31
C THR A 311 28.36 -43.10 50.73
N VAL A 312 29.57 -42.78 50.29
CA VAL A 312 30.82 -43.35 50.82
C VAL A 312 31.17 -42.60 52.12
N PRO A 313 31.44 -43.28 53.25
CA PRO A 313 31.85 -42.61 54.48
C PRO A 313 33.35 -42.28 54.44
N VAL A 314 33.68 -41.06 54.84
CA VAL A 314 35.06 -40.61 55.11
C VAL A 314 35.48 -41.19 56.46
N GLY A 315 36.40 -42.14 56.44
CA GLY A 315 37.09 -42.66 57.63
C GLY A 315 38.34 -41.86 57.93
N ALA A 316 38.53 -41.53 59.21
CA ALA A 316 39.68 -40.85 59.77
C ALA A 316 40.91 -41.77 59.90
N ARG A 317 42.08 -41.27 59.48
CA ARG A 317 43.36 -41.22 60.23
C ARG A 317 44.41 -40.48 59.40
#